data_AF-A0A8I0IHU7-F1
#
_entry.id   AF-A0A8I0IHU7-F1
#
_cell.length_a   1.000
_cell.length_b   1.000
_cell.length_c   1.000
_cell.angle_alpha   90.00
_cell.angle_beta   90.00
_cell.angle_gamma   90.00
#
_symmetry.space_group_name_H-M   'P 1'
#
loop_
_entity.id
_entity.type
_entity.pdbx_description
1 polymer ?
#
loop_
_entity_poly.entity_id
_entity_poly.type
_entity_poly.pdbx_seq_one_letter_code
_entity_poly.pdbx_strand_id
1 'polypeptide(L)' 'MSAIRGLAHRPQNVPTVLLQGRVSPETRLEVRAAAAASGVSIAYYLEALVAQLVAEQGCLPLVTSPREKAEELPIPAA' A
#
# COMPACT_ATOMS: atom_id res chain seq x y z
N MET A 1 -16.55 14.30 6.51
CA MET A 1 -16.13 12.94 6.12
C MET A 1 -17.17 11.97 6.64
N SER A 2 -17.89 11.28 5.76
CA SER A 2 -18.91 10.31 6.19
C SER A 2 -18.20 9.02 6.58
N ALA A 3 -18.29 8.65 7.86
CA ALA A 3 -17.81 7.36 8.33
C ALA A 3 -18.64 6.27 7.64
N ILE A 4 -18.00 5.43 6.82
CA ILE A 4 -18.65 4.26 6.24
C ILE A 4 -19.05 3.36 7.42
N ARG A 5 -20.35 3.28 7.68
CA ARG A 5 -20.94 2.52 8.77
C ARG A 5 -20.65 1.03 8.53
N GLY A 6 -19.95 0.37 9.47
CA GLY A 6 -19.74 -1.08 9.45
C GLY A 6 -18.31 -1.58 9.17
N LEU A 7 -17.31 -0.70 9.04
CA LEU A 7 -15.92 -1.17 8.95
C LEU A 7 -15.44 -1.71 10.30
N ALA A 8 -14.80 -2.88 10.30
CA ALA A 8 -14.15 -3.41 11.49
C ALA A 8 -13.08 -2.40 11.96
N HIS A 9 -13.20 -1.98 13.22
CA HIS A 9 -12.27 -1.04 13.83
C HIS A 9 -11.07 -1.78 14.43
N ARG A 10 -9.89 -1.15 14.33
CA ARG A 10 -8.72 -1.60 15.07
C ARG A 10 -8.94 -1.47 16.59
N PRO A 11 -8.21 -2.26 17.40
CA PRO A 11 -8.17 -2.05 18.84
C PRO A 11 -7.80 -0.61 19.16
N GLN A 12 -8.50 -0.02 20.13
CA GLN A 12 -8.22 1.34 20.58
C GLN A 12 -6.88 1.37 21.32
N ASN A 13 -6.15 2.50 21.23
CA ASN A 13 -4.86 2.76 21.90
C ASN A 13 -3.63 1.96 21.42
N VAL A 14 -3.64 1.43 20.19
CA VAL A 14 -2.42 0.89 19.57
C VAL A 14 -1.65 2.00 18.86
N PRO A 15 -0.34 2.19 19.12
CA PRO A 15 0.48 3.14 18.38
C PRO A 15 0.45 2.84 16.87
N THR A 16 0.26 3.88 16.05
CA THR A 16 0.28 3.76 14.59
C THR A 16 1.19 4.82 13.98
N VAL A 17 1.79 4.50 12.83
CA VAL A 17 2.62 5.41 12.04
C VAL A 17 2.09 5.49 10.62
N LEU A 18 2.34 6.62 9.94
CA LEU A 18 1.93 6.79 8.54
C LEU A 18 2.90 6.05 7.61
N LEU A 19 2.36 5.16 6.78
CA LEU A 19 3.05 4.57 5.64
C LEU A 19 2.55 5.25 4.36
N GLN A 20 3.34 6.18 3.82
CA GLN A 20 2.96 6.99 2.66
C GLN A 20 3.87 6.70 1.46
N GLY A 21 3.26 6.46 0.30
CA GLY A 21 3.94 6.28 -0.98
C GLY A 21 3.04 6.69 -2.13
N ARG A 22 3.65 7.08 -3.25
CA ARG A 22 2.91 7.32 -4.50
C ARG A 22 2.76 5.99 -5.25
N VAL A 23 1.54 5.72 -5.70
CA VAL A 23 1.19 4.54 -6.49
C VAL A 23 0.39 5.00 -7.72
N SER A 24 0.24 4.12 -8.71
CA SER A 24 -0.65 4.39 -9.83
C SER A 24 -2.10 4.50 -9.35
N PRO A 25 -2.96 5.24 -10.07
CA PRO A 25 -4.39 5.30 -9.77
C PRO A 25 -5.06 3.92 -9.76
N GLU A 26 -4.64 3.03 -10.67
CA GLU A 26 -5.17 1.67 -10.81
C GLU A 26 -4.88 0.82 -9.56
N THR A 27 -3.62 0.77 -9.11
CA THR A 27 -3.24 0.07 -7.88
C THR A 27 -4.02 0.58 -6.67
N ARG A 28 -4.23 1.90 -6.59
CA ARG A 28 -5.03 2.50 -5.51
C ARG A 28 -6.49 2.03 -5.56
N LEU A 29 -7.08 1.91 -6.75
CA LEU A 29 -8.45 1.44 -6.92
C LEU A 29 -8.59 -0.03 -6.53
N GLU A 30 -7.65 -0.87 -6.95
CA GLU A 30 -7.63 -2.30 -6.59
C GLU A 30 -7.56 -2.52 -5.08
N VAL A 31 -6.61 -1.87 -4.40
CA VAL A 31 -6.46 -1.97 -2.94
C VAL A 31 -7.73 -1.48 -2.24
N ARG A 32 -8.32 -0.38 -2.72
CA ARG A 32 -9.57 0.15 -2.16
C ARG A 32 -10.74 -0.83 -2.33
N ALA A 33 -10.86 -1.45 -3.51
CA ALA A 33 -11.92 -2.41 -3.80
C ALA A 33 -11.77 -3.66 -2.93
N ALA A 34 -10.56 -4.19 -2.80
CA ALA A 34 -10.28 -5.34 -1.94
C ALA A 34 -10.59 -5.05 -0.47
N ALA A 35 -10.13 -3.91 0.06
CA ALA A 35 -10.43 -3.51 1.44
C ALA A 35 -11.95 -3.38 1.70
N ALA A 36 -12.68 -2.79 0.73
CA ALA A 36 -14.14 -2.68 0.81
C ALA A 36 -14.84 -4.05 0.78
N ALA A 37 -14.41 -4.95 -0.11
CA ALA A 37 -14.93 -6.31 -0.18
C ALA A 37 -14.65 -7.12 1.10
N SER A 38 -13.52 -6.84 1.76
CA SER A 38 -13.17 -7.40 3.07
C SER A 38 -13.88 -6.72 4.25
N GLY A 39 -14.62 -5.63 4.05
CA GLY A 39 -15.30 -4.90 5.13
C GLY A 39 -14.35 -4.20 6.10
N VAL A 40 -13.14 -3.85 5.67
CA VAL A 40 -12.09 -3.25 6.51
C VAL A 40 -11.55 -1.95 5.91
N SER A 41 -10.89 -1.14 6.73
CA SER A 41 -10.19 0.06 6.23
C SER A 41 -9.01 -0.33 5.33
N ILE A 42 -8.63 0.54 4.38
CA ILE A 42 -7.43 0.33 3.55
C ILE A 42 -6.17 0.10 4.41
N ALA A 43 -6.02 0.87 5.48
CA ALA A 43 -4.88 0.73 6.38
C ALA A 43 -4.87 -0.66 7.04
N TYR A 44 -6.02 -1.15 7.51
CA TYR A 44 -6.12 -2.51 8.06
C TYR A 44 -5.82 -3.57 7.01
N TYR A 45 -6.40 -3.43 5.82
CA TYR A 45 -6.17 -4.35 4.70
C TYR A 45 -4.68 -4.48 4.36
N LEU A 46 -3.96 -3.36 4.26
CA LEU A 46 -2.53 -3.36 3.96
C LEU A 46 -1.69 -3.98 5.08
N GLU A 47 -1.98 -3.67 6.35
CA GLU A 47 -1.28 -4.31 7.47
C GLU A 47 -1.53 -5.83 7.52
N ALA A 48 -2.78 -6.26 7.29
CA ALA A 48 -3.13 -7.68 7.23
C ALA A 48 -2.45 -8.40 6.06
N LEU A 49 -2.40 -7.76 4.88
CA LEU A 49 -1.71 -8.30 3.70
C LEU A 49 -0.21 -8.46 3.95
N VAL A 50 0.44 -7.47 4.56
CA VAL A 50 1.85 -7.54 4.96
C VAL A 50 2.08 -8.66 5.97
N ALA A 51 1.25 -8.76 7.00
CA ALA A 51 1.34 -9.81 8.00
C ALA A 51 1.16 -11.21 7.39
N GLN A 52 0.25 -11.35 6.43
CA GLN A 52 0.03 -12.60 5.70
C GLN A 52 1.28 -12.99 4.90
N LEU A 53 1.87 -12.07 4.14
CA LEU A 53 3.09 -12.34 3.38
C LEU A 53 4.25 -12.79 4.29
N VAL A 54 4.41 -12.13 5.44
CA VAL A 54 5.43 -12.52 6.43
C VAL A 54 5.12 -13.88 7.05
N ALA A 55 3.86 -14.19 7.33
CA ALA A 55 3.47 -15.50 7.87
C ALA A 55 3.73 -16.63 6.87
N GLU A 56 3.53 -16.38 5.57
CA GLU A 56 3.74 -17.36 4.50
C GLU A 56 5.23 -17.54 4.14
N GLN A 57 6.02 -16.47 4.15
CA GLN A 57 7.40 -16.47 3.60
C GLN A 57 8.49 -16.28 4.67
N GLY A 58 8.11 -15.97 5.91
CA GLY A 58 9.03 -15.61 7.00
C GLY A 58 9.57 -14.18 6.92
N CYS A 59 9.40 -13.49 5.79
CA CYS A 59 9.81 -12.10 5.58
C CYS A 59 8.96 -11.43 4.48
N LEU A 60 9.09 -10.11 4.34
CA LEU A 60 8.54 -9.41 3.18
C LEU A 60 9.39 -9.70 1.94
N PRO A 61 8.77 -9.99 0.78
CA PRO A 61 9.50 -10.28 -0.44
C PRO A 61 10.32 -9.06 -0.88
N LEU A 62 11.55 -9.32 -1.31
CA LEU A 62 12.40 -8.29 -1.91
C LEU A 62 11.94 -8.03 -3.34
N VAL A 63 11.74 -6.76 -3.68
CA VAL A 63 11.48 -6.35 -5.06
C VAL A 63 12.82 -6.16 -5.76
N THR A 64 13.09 -6.92 -6.81
CA THR A 64 14.26 -6.71 -7.67
C THR A 64 14.23 -5.30 -8.27
N SER A 65 15.40 -4.66 -8.33
CA SER A 65 15.58 -3.23 -8.61
C SER A 65 14.69 -2.70 -9.74
N PRO A 66 14.00 -1.56 -9.57
CA PRO A 66 13.27 -0.92 -10.65
C PRO A 66 14.25 -0.60 -11.79
N ARG A 67 13.82 -0.83 -13.04
CA ARG A 67 14.52 -0.52 -14.29
C ARG A 67 15.53 0.62 -14.14
N GLU A 68 16.76 0.37 -14.57
CA GLU A 68 17.82 1.37 -14.69
C GLU A 68 17.25 2.65 -15.31
N LYS A 69 17.51 3.80 -14.69
CA LYS A 69 17.19 5.09 -15.29
C LYS A 69 17.85 5.12 -16.66
N ALA A 70 17.06 5.22 -17.73
CA ALA A 70 17.61 5.55 -19.03
C ALA A 70 18.44 6.84 -18.87
N GLU A 71 19.70 6.78 -19.25
CA GLU A 71 20.68 7.86 -19.16
C GLU A 71 20.10 9.19 -19.66
N GLU A 72 20.50 10.27 -19.01
CA GLU A 72 20.08 11.64 -19.34
C GLU A 72 20.24 11.91 -20.84
N LEU A 73 19.14 12.28 -21.50
CA LEU A 73 19.19 12.82 -22.85
C LEU A 73 19.99 14.14 -22.80
N PRO A 74 21.06 14.30 -23.61
CA PRO A 74 21.80 15.55 -23.65
C PRO A 74 20.86 16.64 -24.14
N ILE A 75 20.56 17.61 -23.28
CA ILE A 75 19.90 18.86 -23.69
C ILE A 75 20.95 19.66 -24.46
N PRO A 76 20.83 19.87 -25.78
CA PRO A 76 21.73 20.79 -26.46
C PRO A 76 21.43 22.21 -25.95
N ALA A 77 22.46 22.88 -25.43
CA ALA A 77 22.37 24.29 -25.10
C ALA A 77 22.10 25.07 -26.40
N ALA A 78 21.02 25.85 -26.41
CA ALA A 78 20.71 26.85 -27.43
C ALA A 78 20.90 28.25 -26.85
#